data_AF-A0A2G4FZP0-F1
#
_entry.id   AF-A0A2G4FZP0-F1
#
_cell.length_a   1.000
_cell.length_b   1.000
_cell.length_c   1.000
_cell.angle_alpha   90.00
_cell.angle_beta   90.00
_cell.angle_gamma   90.00
#
_symmetry.space_group_name_H-M   'P 1'
#
loop_
_entity.id
_entity.type
_entity.pdbx_description
1 polymer ?
#
loop_
_entity_poly.entity_id
_entity_poly.type
_entity_poly.pdbx_seq_one_letter_code
_entity_poly.pdbx_strand_id
1 'polypeptide(L)'
;MTTLREILNNITGVWEGTYSHFKPDGTLIEKYGSRQETRLDGNNWFERILYSYNDKPKETLDFRAILSGENLLFEDENFLGRTIVASPTIYVFPYTWKNKPHLSILEIINMVTNDYRTRLWQHYEHGKLIKTTLIEETRTPGGNVAIWS
;
A
#
# COMPACT_ATOMS: atom_id res chain seq x y z
N MET A 1 18.62 6.56 -14.82
CA MET A 1 17.41 6.83 -14.00
C MET A 1 16.84 5.48 -13.63
N THR A 2 16.42 5.27 -12.38
CA THR A 2 15.79 4.01 -11.96
C THR A 2 14.40 3.92 -12.55
N THR A 3 14.08 2.80 -13.19
CA THR A 3 12.75 2.53 -13.78
C THR A 3 11.76 2.08 -12.71
N LEU A 4 10.46 2.24 -12.95
CA LEU A 4 9.44 1.69 -12.06
C LEU A 4 9.58 0.16 -11.90
N ARG A 5 9.99 -0.57 -12.94
CA ARG A 5 10.23 -2.01 -12.84
C ARG A 5 11.30 -2.35 -11.80
N GLU A 6 12.44 -1.65 -11.82
CA GLU A 6 13.52 -1.87 -10.85
C GLU A 6 13.04 -1.57 -9.44
N ILE A 7 12.25 -0.51 -9.25
CA ILE A 7 11.60 -0.20 -7.98
C ILE A 7 10.70 -1.35 -7.52
N LEU A 8 9.79 -1.85 -8.38
CA LEU A 8 8.85 -2.93 -8.06
C LEU A 8 9.57 -4.24 -7.72
N ASN A 9 10.65 -4.56 -8.46
CA ASN A 9 11.51 -5.71 -8.15
C ASN A 9 12.16 -5.55 -6.76
N ASN A 10 12.63 -4.34 -6.42
CA ASN A 10 13.26 -4.09 -5.13
C ASN A 10 12.26 -4.18 -3.97
N ILE A 11 11.01 -3.73 -4.15
CA ILE A 11 10.02 -3.76 -3.07
C ILE A 11 9.27 -5.10 -2.97
N THR A 12 9.36 -5.96 -3.99
CA THR A 12 8.84 -7.34 -3.96
C THR A 12 9.35 -8.09 -2.74
N GLY A 13 8.48 -8.91 -2.15
CA GLY A 13 8.76 -9.68 -0.95
C GLY A 13 7.73 -9.45 0.16
N VAL A 14 8.13 -9.76 1.39
CA VAL A 14 7.28 -9.71 2.58
C VAL A 14 7.70 -8.56 3.49
N TRP A 15 6.73 -7.81 3.97
CA TRP A 15 6.86 -6.67 4.85
C TRP A 15 5.97 -6.89 6.07
N GLU A 16 6.54 -6.82 7.27
CA GLU A 16 5.81 -6.90 8.54
C GLU A 16 5.78 -5.51 9.16
N GLY A 17 4.64 -5.11 9.72
CA GLY A 17 4.46 -3.74 10.14
C GLY A 17 3.27 -3.50 11.05
N THR A 18 2.97 -2.22 11.23
CA THR A 18 1.81 -1.77 12.00
C THR A 18 1.05 -0.68 11.27
N TYR A 19 -0.27 -0.70 11.40
CA TYR A 19 -1.16 0.36 10.96
C TYR A 19 -1.59 1.13 12.20
N SER A 20 -1.36 2.45 12.19
CA SER A 20 -1.81 3.36 13.25
C SER A 20 -2.75 4.39 12.62
N HIS A 21 -4.01 4.38 13.02
CA HIS A 21 -5.02 5.32 12.52
C HIS A 21 -5.17 6.51 13.44
N PHE A 22 -5.17 7.72 12.89
CA PHE A 22 -5.30 8.95 13.66
C PHE A 22 -6.44 9.82 13.13
N LYS A 23 -7.08 10.54 14.04
CA LYS A 23 -7.92 11.69 13.69
C LYS A 23 -7.07 12.79 13.05
N PRO A 24 -7.68 13.76 12.34
CA PRO A 24 -6.94 14.89 11.76
C PRO A 24 -6.18 15.74 12.78
N ASP A 25 -6.58 15.73 14.06
CA ASP A 25 -5.88 16.41 15.16
C ASP A 25 -4.69 15.63 15.75
N GLY A 26 -4.40 14.44 15.22
CA GLY A 26 -3.32 13.57 15.69
C GLY A 26 -3.71 12.61 16.82
N THR A 27 -4.97 12.58 17.26
CA THR A 27 -5.45 11.61 18.25
C THR A 27 -5.45 10.20 17.67
N LEU A 28 -4.77 9.25 18.33
CA LEU A 28 -4.79 7.83 17.95
C LEU A 28 -6.19 7.24 18.11
N ILE A 29 -6.69 6.59 17.06
CA ILE A 29 -7.97 5.86 17.03
C ILE A 29 -7.71 4.40 17.37
N GLU A 30 -6.79 3.76 16.66
CA GLU A 30 -6.43 2.36 16.86
C GLU A 30 -5.06 2.05 16.26
N LYS A 31 -4.45 0.97 16.72
CA LYS A 31 -3.20 0.42 16.19
C LYS A 31 -3.26 -1.11 16.15
N TYR A 32 -2.83 -1.69 15.03
CA TYR A 32 -2.82 -3.14 14.84
C TYR A 32 -1.68 -3.59 13.91
N GLY A 33 -1.38 -4.90 13.95
CA GLY A 33 -0.31 -5.50 13.14
C GLY A 33 -0.74 -5.78 11.70
N SER A 34 0.22 -5.77 10.79
CA SER A 34 -0.01 -6.06 9.38
C SER A 34 1.15 -6.84 8.77
N ARG A 35 0.84 -7.73 7.83
CA ARG A 35 1.80 -8.36 6.93
C ARG A 35 1.42 -8.05 5.50
N GLN A 36 2.32 -7.48 4.72
CA GLN A 36 2.13 -7.23 3.31
C GLN A 36 3.06 -8.10 2.47
N GLU A 37 2.50 -8.76 1.47
CA GLU A 37 3.22 -9.62 0.54
C GLU A 37 3.06 -9.06 -0.85
N THR A 38 4.15 -8.91 -1.58
CA THR A 38 4.16 -8.29 -2.90
C THR A 38 4.96 -9.11 -3.89
N ARG A 39 4.51 -9.18 -5.15
CA ARG A 39 5.15 -9.95 -6.22
C ARG A 39 4.93 -9.29 -7.58
N LEU A 40 5.98 -9.22 -8.38
CA LEU A 40 5.92 -8.89 -9.80
C LEU A 40 6.17 -10.16 -10.63
N ASP A 41 5.29 -10.43 -11.60
CA ASP A 41 5.37 -11.58 -12.50
C ASP A 41 5.07 -11.12 -13.94
N GLY A 42 6.13 -11.01 -14.75
CA GLY A 42 6.07 -10.29 -16.02
C GLY A 42 5.66 -8.83 -15.80
N ASN A 43 4.44 -8.48 -16.23
CA ASN A 43 3.83 -7.17 -16.00
C ASN A 43 2.73 -7.19 -14.94
N ASN A 44 2.43 -8.36 -14.37
CA ASN A 44 1.37 -8.50 -13.38
C ASN A 44 1.93 -8.25 -11.98
N TRP A 45 1.33 -7.32 -11.26
CA TRP A 45 1.62 -7.04 -9.87
C TRP A 45 0.54 -7.67 -8.98
N PHE A 46 1.00 -8.32 -7.92
CA PHE A 46 0.18 -8.93 -6.90
C PHE A 46 0.56 -8.38 -5.55
N GLU A 47 -0.44 -8.00 -4.77
CA GLU A 47 -0.27 -7.52 -3.41
C GLU A 47 -1.33 -8.15 -2.51
N ARG A 48 -0.90 -8.66 -1.37
CA ARG A 48 -1.77 -9.22 -0.34
C ARG A 48 -1.44 -8.56 0.99
N ILE A 49 -2.46 -8.11 1.71
CA ILE A 49 -2.31 -7.53 3.04
C ILE A 49 -3.10 -8.39 4.02
N LEU A 50 -2.45 -8.85 5.09
CA LEU A 50 -3.05 -9.55 6.19
C LEU A 50 -3.07 -8.63 7.41
N TYR A 51 -4.25 -8.33 7.93
CA TYR A 51 -4.41 -7.54 9.14
C TYR A 51 -4.57 -8.45 10.36
N SER A 52 -3.82 -8.14 11.41
CA SER A 52 -3.90 -8.80 12.71
C SER A 52 -4.40 -7.80 13.74
N TYR A 53 -5.73 -7.68 13.82
CA TYR A 53 -6.42 -6.89 14.83
C TYR A 53 -6.30 -7.55 16.21
N ASN A 54 -6.32 -6.75 17.28
CA ASN A 54 -6.22 -7.28 18.65
C ASN A 54 -7.41 -8.18 19.01
N ASP A 55 -8.62 -7.79 18.60
CA ASP A 55 -9.89 -8.41 19.05
C ASP A 55 -10.81 -8.85 17.89
N LYS A 56 -10.30 -8.91 16.65
CA LYS A 56 -11.10 -9.27 15.47
C LYS A 56 -10.43 -10.40 14.68
N PRO A 57 -11.21 -11.18 13.90
CA PRO A 57 -10.64 -12.12 12.95
C PRO A 57 -9.65 -11.44 12.02
N LYS A 58 -8.63 -12.19 11.60
CA LYS A 58 -7.69 -11.72 10.58
C LYS A 58 -8.46 -11.41 9.30
N GLU A 59 -8.16 -10.25 8.72
CA GLU A 59 -8.68 -9.85 7.41
C GLU A 59 -7.57 -10.01 6.38
N THR A 60 -7.92 -10.42 5.17
CA THR A 60 -7.00 -10.52 4.03
C THR A 60 -7.57 -9.73 2.88
N LEU A 61 -6.78 -8.78 2.36
CA LEU A 61 -7.10 -8.01 1.17
C LEU A 61 -6.11 -8.35 0.07
N ASP A 62 -6.63 -8.58 -1.13
CA ASP A 62 -5.85 -8.90 -2.33
C ASP A 62 -6.04 -7.82 -3.38
N PHE A 63 -4.93 -7.32 -3.91
CA PHE A 63 -4.89 -6.32 -4.96
C PHE A 63 -4.12 -6.83 -6.17
N ARG A 64 -4.57 -6.43 -7.35
CA ARG A 64 -3.92 -6.71 -8.62
C ARG A 64 -3.69 -5.40 -9.38
N ALA A 65 -2.54 -5.33 -10.06
CA ALA A 65 -2.24 -4.22 -10.94
C ALA A 65 -1.42 -4.67 -12.14
N ILE A 66 -1.37 -3.82 -13.16
CA ILE A 66 -0.57 -4.04 -14.37
C ILE A 66 0.49 -2.95 -14.46
N LEU A 67 1.74 -3.38 -14.57
CA LEU A 67 2.87 -2.53 -14.95
C LEU A 67 2.79 -2.23 -16.45
N SER A 68 2.55 -0.95 -16.79
CA SER A 68 2.45 -0.46 -18.16
C SER A 68 3.34 0.77 -18.34
N GLY A 69 4.51 0.57 -18.94
CA GLY A 69 5.57 1.58 -19.01
C GLY A 69 6.02 1.99 -17.60
N GLU A 70 5.92 3.29 -17.30
CA GLU A 70 6.25 3.88 -15.99
C GLU A 70 5.02 4.05 -15.09
N ASN A 71 3.93 3.31 -15.35
CA ASN A 71 2.74 3.31 -14.51
C ASN A 71 2.49 1.92 -13.93
N LEU A 72 2.10 1.86 -12.66
CA LEU A 72 1.46 0.69 -12.08
C LEU A 72 -0.03 0.99 -11.92
N LEU A 73 -0.87 0.31 -12.70
CA LEU A 73 -2.30 0.60 -12.83
C LEU A 73 -3.12 -0.41 -12.05
N PHE A 74 -3.82 0.07 -11.03
CA PHE A 74 -4.79 -0.72 -10.28
C PHE A 74 -6.17 -0.38 -10.83
N GLU A 75 -6.75 -1.29 -11.60
CA GLU A 75 -8.10 -1.12 -12.11
C GLU A 75 -8.84 -2.45 -12.11
N ASP A 76 -9.91 -2.51 -11.32
CA ASP A 76 -10.90 -3.58 -11.37
C ASP A 76 -12.31 -2.99 -11.41
N GLU A 77 -13.34 -3.81 -11.17
CA GLU A 77 -14.73 -3.37 -11.18
C GLU A 77 -15.06 -2.28 -10.14
N ASN A 78 -14.34 -2.25 -9.01
CA ASN A 78 -14.65 -1.43 -7.85
C ASN A 78 -13.52 -0.48 -7.43
N PHE A 79 -12.31 -0.63 -7.96
CA PHE A 79 -11.12 0.09 -7.51
C PHE A 79 -10.41 0.77 -8.69
N LEU A 80 -9.89 1.98 -8.44
CA LEU A 80 -9.09 2.75 -9.39
C LEU A 80 -7.92 3.41 -8.67
N GLY A 81 -6.71 3.17 -9.15
CA GLY A 81 -5.50 3.81 -8.64
C GLY A 81 -4.34 3.74 -9.63
N ARG A 82 -3.36 4.63 -9.45
CA ARG A 82 -2.11 4.57 -10.21
C ARG A 82 -0.92 5.01 -9.36
N THR A 83 0.19 4.31 -9.47
CA THR A 83 1.43 4.74 -8.80
C THR A 83 2.11 5.85 -9.59
N ILE A 84 2.61 6.86 -8.88
CA ILE A 84 3.43 7.95 -9.38
C ILE A 84 4.78 7.87 -8.66
N VAL A 85 5.87 7.85 -9.42
CA VAL A 85 7.23 7.91 -8.87
C VAL A 85 7.61 9.37 -8.67
N ALA A 86 7.64 9.84 -7.43
CA ALA A 86 8.06 11.20 -7.10
C ALA A 86 9.59 11.31 -6.98
N SER A 87 10.25 10.26 -6.50
CA SER A 87 11.71 10.11 -6.49
C SER A 87 12.07 8.61 -6.46
N PRO A 88 13.37 8.24 -6.56
CA PRO A 88 13.80 6.85 -6.43
C PRO A 88 13.42 6.16 -5.10
N THR A 89 13.05 6.93 -4.07
CA THR A 89 12.66 6.39 -2.75
C THR A 89 11.26 6.82 -2.31
N ILE A 90 10.60 7.72 -3.04
CA ILE A 90 9.28 8.26 -2.68
C ILE A 90 8.30 7.96 -3.80
N TYR A 91 7.21 7.27 -3.44
CA TYR A 91 6.12 6.92 -4.34
C TYR A 91 4.81 7.50 -3.83
N VAL A 92 3.93 7.86 -4.74
CA VAL A 92 2.61 8.40 -4.42
C VAL A 92 1.56 7.54 -5.09
N PHE A 93 0.54 7.14 -4.35
CA PHE A 93 -0.52 6.28 -4.82
C PHE A 93 -1.89 6.89 -4.48
N PRO A 94 -2.43 7.78 -5.33
CA PRO A 94 -3.81 8.19 -5.23
C PRO A 94 -4.73 7.07 -5.72
N TYR A 95 -5.76 6.74 -4.94
CA TYR A 95 -6.78 5.79 -5.33
C TYR A 95 -8.16 6.11 -4.76
N THR A 96 -9.18 5.49 -5.35
CA THR A 96 -10.59 5.61 -4.97
C THR A 96 -11.34 4.32 -5.28
N TRP A 97 -12.55 4.19 -4.75
CA TRP A 97 -13.47 3.12 -5.10
C TRP A 97 -14.53 3.64 -6.06
N LYS A 98 -14.73 2.95 -7.19
CA LYS A 98 -15.70 3.32 -8.24
C LYS A 98 -17.13 3.42 -7.69
N ASN A 99 -17.49 2.59 -6.72
CA ASN A 99 -18.79 2.60 -6.05
C ASN A 99 -18.90 3.61 -4.89
N LYS A 100 -17.80 4.21 -4.46
CA LYS A 100 -17.74 5.24 -3.41
C LYS A 100 -16.82 6.39 -3.83
N PRO A 101 -17.12 7.11 -4.92
CA PRO A 101 -16.23 8.11 -5.50
C PRO A 101 -16.05 9.36 -4.61
N HIS A 102 -16.87 9.52 -3.57
CA HIS A 102 -16.70 10.55 -2.54
C HIS A 102 -15.57 10.22 -1.57
N LEU A 103 -15.12 8.96 -1.52
CA LEU A 103 -13.97 8.51 -0.75
C LEU A 103 -12.73 8.43 -1.62
N SER A 104 -11.63 8.97 -1.15
CA SER A 104 -10.33 8.80 -1.80
C SER A 104 -9.21 8.72 -0.78
N ILE A 105 -8.12 8.08 -1.19
CA ILE A 105 -6.90 8.01 -0.41
C ILE A 105 -5.77 8.60 -1.23
N LEU A 106 -4.99 9.47 -0.59
CA LEU A 106 -3.66 9.83 -1.05
C LEU A 106 -2.66 9.07 -0.19
N GLU A 107 -2.02 8.08 -0.79
CA GLU A 107 -0.92 7.37 -0.15
C GLU A 107 0.43 7.93 -0.58
N ILE A 108 1.34 8.09 0.37
CA ILE A 108 2.75 8.39 0.16
C ILE A 108 3.56 7.27 0.78
N ILE A 109 4.43 6.64 0.00
CA ILE A 109 5.32 5.56 0.42
C ILE A 109 6.74 6.11 0.39
N ASN A 110 7.48 5.96 1.49
CA ASN A 110 8.87 6.37 1.61
C ASN A 110 9.74 5.16 1.97
N MET A 111 10.61 4.77 1.04
CA MET A 111 11.67 3.79 1.26
C MET A 111 12.82 4.47 2.00
N VAL A 112 12.80 4.39 3.33
CA VAL A 112 13.81 5.00 4.19
C VAL A 112 15.13 4.24 4.09
N THR A 113 15.06 2.91 4.04
CA THR A 113 16.16 2.01 3.67
C THR A 113 15.63 0.91 2.74
N ASN A 114 16.49 -0.03 2.34
CA ASN A 114 16.05 -1.18 1.54
C ASN A 114 15.10 -2.12 2.29
N ASP A 115 15.14 -2.08 3.63
CA ASP A 115 14.45 -3.02 4.51
C ASP A 115 13.53 -2.33 5.52
N TYR A 116 13.42 -1.00 5.48
CA TYR A 116 12.51 -0.23 6.32
C TYR A 116 11.83 0.85 5.47
N ARG A 117 10.50 0.89 5.57
CA ARG A 117 9.68 1.87 4.86
C ARG A 117 8.58 2.41 5.76
N THR A 118 8.18 3.62 5.45
CA THR A 118 7.00 4.25 6.06
C THR A 118 6.00 4.60 4.99
N ARG A 119 4.72 4.55 5.34
CA ARG A 119 3.64 4.97 4.45
C ARG A 119 2.70 5.87 5.22
N LEU A 120 2.21 6.90 4.54
CA LEU A 120 1.20 7.80 5.06
C LEU A 120 0.00 7.74 4.14
N TRP A 121 -1.15 7.41 4.69
CA TRP A 121 -2.42 7.53 3.99
C TRP A 121 -3.17 8.74 4.52
N GLN A 122 -3.58 9.62 3.62
CA GLN A 122 -4.56 10.66 3.91
C GLN A 122 -5.91 10.21 3.36
N HIS A 123 -6.90 10.07 4.25
CA HIS A 123 -8.25 9.63 3.89
C HIS A 123 -9.12 10.86 3.70
N TYR A 124 -9.71 10.98 2.52
CA TYR A 124 -10.63 12.04 2.19
C TYR A 124 -12.04 11.50 2.00
N GLU A 125 -13.01 12.24 2.53
CA GLU A 125 -14.42 12.02 2.31
C GLU A 125 -15.07 13.35 1.94
N HIS A 126 -15.76 13.40 0.79
CA HIS A 126 -16.33 14.64 0.24
C HIS A 126 -15.33 15.81 0.20
N GLY A 127 -14.07 15.51 -0.16
CA GLY A 127 -12.98 16.49 -0.27
C GLY A 127 -12.41 16.98 1.07
N LYS A 128 -12.80 16.39 2.20
CA LYS A 128 -12.28 16.74 3.53
C LYS A 128 -11.43 15.62 4.10
N LEU A 129 -10.31 15.98 4.72
CA LEU A 129 -9.47 15.03 5.45
C LEU A 129 -10.23 14.54 6.69
N ILE A 130 -10.47 13.23 6.76
CA ILE A 130 -11.21 12.61 7.87
C ILE A 130 -10.33 11.77 8.79
N LYS A 131 -9.20 11.26 8.27
CA LYS A 131 -8.32 10.34 9.00
C LYS A 131 -6.95 10.30 8.33
N THR A 132 -5.91 9.99 9.10
CA THR A 132 -4.63 9.55 8.55
C THR A 132 -4.31 8.12 9.01
N THR A 133 -3.56 7.39 8.19
CA THR A 133 -2.90 6.14 8.62
C THR A 133 -1.40 6.32 8.52
N LEU A 134 -0.68 6.13 9.62
CA LEU A 134 0.76 5.90 9.58
C LEU A 134 1.01 4.39 9.56
N ILE A 135 1.82 3.97 8.61
CA ILE A 135 2.22 2.58 8.46
C ILE A 135 3.74 2.54 8.54
N GLU A 136 4.26 1.67 9.39
CA GLU A 136 5.69 1.40 9.50
C GLU A 136 5.93 -0.07 9.24
N GLU A 137 6.85 -0.39 8.34
CA GLU A 137 7.08 -1.74 7.87
C GLU A 137 8.58 -2.05 7.75
N THR A 138 8.93 -3.26 8.14
CA THR A 138 10.27 -3.83 7.99
C THR A 138 10.19 -5.07 7.10
N ARG A 139 11.17 -5.24 6.22
CA ARG A 139 11.25 -6.41 5.35
C ARG A 139 11.51 -7.66 6.18
N THR A 140 10.84 -8.76 5.85
CA THR A 140 11.15 -10.10 6.35
C THR A 140 12.08 -10.81 5.36
N PRO A 141 13.37 -11.02 5.69
CA PRO A 141 14.30 -11.74 4.82
C PRO A 141 13.82 -13.17 4.55
N GLY A 142 13.87 -13.60 3.29
CA GLY A 142 13.44 -14.95 2.91
C GLY A 142 11.94 -15.23 3.11
N GLY A 143 11.12 -14.18 3.32
CA GLY A 143 9.68 -14.34 3.49
C GLY A 143 9.03 -14.92 2.23
N ASN A 144 8.27 -16.00 2.42
CA ASN A 144 7.49 -16.60 1.33
C ASN A 144 6.29 -15.71 1.01
N VAL A 145 6.20 -15.27 -0.25
CA VAL A 145 5.03 -14.59 -0.79
C VAL A 145 4.01 -15.65 -1.23
N ALA A 146 2.76 -15.53 -0.80
CA ALA A 146 1.72 -16.45 -1.22
C ALA A 146 1.55 -16.42 -2.75
N ILE A 147 1.49 -17.59 -3.36
CA ILE A 147 1.12 -17.75 -4.78
C ILE A 147 -0.38 -18.05 -4.81
N TRP A 148 -1.13 -17.18 -5.47
CA TRP A 148 -2.57 -17.30 -5.67
C TRP A 148 -2.91 -16.95 -7.12
N SER A 149 -3.89 -17.65 -7.68
CA SER A 149 -4.37 -17.53 -9.07
C SER A 149 -5.37 -16.40 -9.23
#